data_AF-A0A142L3I2-F1
#
_entry.id   AF-A0A142L3I2-F1
#
_cell.length_a   1.000
_cell.length_b   1.000
_cell.length_c   1.000
_cell.angle_alpha   90.00
_cell.angle_beta   90.00
_cell.angle_gamma   90.00
#
_symmetry.space_group_name_H-M   'P 1'
#
loop_
_entity.id
_entity.type
_entity.pdbx_description
1 polymer ?
#
loop_
_entity_poly.entity_id
_entity_poly.type
_entity_poly.pdbx_seq_one_letter_code
_entity_poly.pdbx_strand_id
1 'polypeptide(L)' 'MEAQLKQGRYEYIYAVKNETTGEPDEVSLEGSSSNTENEYLILVYHKNIQFKYDELVGVRKLSNVGQ' A
#
# COMPACT_ATOMS: atom_id res chain seq x y z
N MET A 1 21.27 12.73 -3.06
CA MET A 1 20.23 12.66 -2.02
C MET A 1 20.74 11.75 -0.94
N GLU A 2 20.72 12.19 0.31
CA GLU A 2 21.19 11.40 1.45
C GLU A 2 20.05 11.34 2.48
N ALA A 3 19.64 10.12 2.85
CA ALA A 3 18.63 9.88 3.86
C ALA A 3 19.31 9.23 5.07
N GLN A 4 19.23 9.88 6.23
CA GLN A 4 19.78 9.35 7.47
C GLN A 4 18.81 8.35 8.07
N LEU A 5 19.24 7.10 8.18
CA LEU A 5 18.44 6.01 8.75
C LEU A 5 19.13 5.44 9.99
N LYS A 6 18.33 4.91 10.91
CA LYS A 6 18.85 4.18 12.07
C LYS A 6 19.56 2.92 11.58
N GLN A 7 20.52 2.40 12.34
CA GLN A 7 21.15 1.12 12.02
C GLN A 7 20.11 -0.01 12.01
N GLY A 8 20.00 -0.72 10.88
CA GLY A 8 19.03 -1.81 10.67
C GLY A 8 18.94 -2.24 9.21
N ARG A 9 18.11 -3.24 8.92
CA ARG A 9 17.75 -3.65 7.55
C ARG A 9 16.55 -2.84 7.08
N TYR A 10 16.61 -2.36 5.83
CA TYR A 10 15.53 -1.61 5.19
C TYR A 10 15.18 -2.25 3.86
N GLU A 11 13.88 -2.26 3.57
CA GLU A 11 13.33 -2.56 2.26
C GLU A 11 12.82 -1.25 1.68
N TYR A 12 13.10 -1.02 0.40
CA TYR A 12 12.76 0.21 -0.30
C TYR A 12 12.47 -0.13 -1.76
N ILE A 13 11.71 0.75 -2.41
CA ILE A 13 11.42 0.70 -3.84
C ILE A 13 11.73 2.07 -4.46
N TYR A 14 11.92 2.10 -5.77
CA TYR A 14 12.01 3.35 -6.52
C TYR A 14 10.71 3.63 -7.28
N ALA A 15 10.24 4.87 -7.20
CA ALA A 15 9.08 5.33 -7.97
C ALA A 15 9.46 6.58 -8.78
N VAL A 16 8.92 6.67 -10.00
CA VAL A 16 9.02 7.85 -10.84
C VAL A 16 7.82 8.74 -10.54
N LYS A 17 8.04 10.02 -10.27
CA LYS A 17 6.91 10.94 -10.08
C LYS A 17 6.24 11.21 -11.44
N ASN A 18 4.95 10.94 -11.56
CA ASN A 18 4.17 11.37 -12.72
C ASN A 18 4.01 12.90 -12.68
N GLU A 19 4.55 13.60 -13.68
CA GLU A 19 4.51 15.08 -13.74
C GLU A 19 3.09 15.65 -13.94
N THR A 20 2.14 14.84 -14.43
CA THR A 20 0.77 15.26 -14.70
C THR A 20 -0.15 15.01 -13.50
N THR A 21 -0.08 13.82 -12.90
CA THR A 21 -0.96 13.44 -11.76
C THR A 21 -0.32 13.72 -10.40
N GLY A 22 1.01 13.86 -10.36
CA GLY A 22 1.77 13.95 -9.12
C GLY A 22 1.93 12.63 -8.38
N GLU A 23 1.33 11.54 -8.88
CA GLU A 23 1.36 10.23 -8.24
C GLU A 23 2.68 9.48 -8.53
N PRO A 24 3.15 8.64 -7.59
CA PRO A 24 4.30 7.78 -7.81
C PRO A 24 3.96 6.64 -8.78
N ASP A 25 4.77 6.48 -9.82
CA ASP A 25 4.79 5.33 -10.71
C ASP A 25 5.92 4.39 -10.30
N GLU A 26 5.55 3.36 -9.54
CA GLU A 26 6.44 2.29 -9.08
C GLU A 26 6.71 1.25 -10.19
N VAL A 27 5.77 1.11 -11.14
CA VAL A 27 5.79 0.03 -12.15
C VAL A 27 6.89 0.27 -13.18
N SER A 28 7.18 1.51 -13.54
CA SER A 28 8.20 1.86 -14.53
C SER A 28 9.61 1.36 -14.18
N LEU A 29 9.93 1.21 -12.89
CA LEU A 29 11.25 0.74 -12.43
C LEU A 29 11.19 -0.67 -11.81
N GLU A 30 10.18 -0.95 -10.98
CA GLU A 30 10.05 -2.22 -10.26
C GLU A 30 9.34 -3.32 -11.09
N GLY A 31 8.62 -2.92 -12.15
CA GLY A 31 7.79 -3.81 -12.96
C GLY A 31 6.46 -4.19 -12.31
N SER A 32 5.71 -5.09 -12.95
CA SER A 32 4.46 -5.64 -12.41
C SER A 32 4.37 -7.14 -12.72
N SER A 33 4.51 -7.96 -11.68
CA SER A 33 4.51 -9.42 -11.77
C SER A 33 3.44 -10.02 -10.86
N SER A 34 2.61 -10.91 -11.41
CA SER A 34 1.57 -11.61 -10.65
C SER A 34 2.12 -12.55 -9.58
N ASN A 35 3.36 -13.01 -9.74
CA ASN A 35 3.99 -13.98 -8.84
C ASN A 35 4.65 -13.31 -7.63
N THR A 36 4.64 -11.98 -7.57
CA THR A 36 5.21 -11.24 -6.43
C THR A 36 4.33 -11.43 -5.19
N GLU A 37 4.96 -11.72 -4.06
CA GLU A 37 4.29 -11.79 -2.77
C GLU A 37 3.80 -10.41 -2.35
N ASN A 38 2.49 -10.23 -2.36
CA ASN A 38 1.84 -8.99 -1.95
C ASN A 38 0.91 -9.28 -0.77
N GLU A 39 0.86 -8.35 0.18
CA GLU A 39 -0.08 -8.38 1.30
C GLU A 39 -1.14 -7.28 1.12
N TYR A 40 -2.42 -7.67 1.10
CA TYR A 40 -3.55 -6.76 0.96
C TYR A 40 -4.29 -6.63 2.28
N LEU A 41 -4.56 -5.38 2.69
CA LEU A 41 -5.41 -5.07 3.84
C LEU A 41 -6.77 -4.58 3.36
N ILE A 42 -7.80 -5.35 3.66
CA ILE A 42 -9.20 -5.01 3.36
C ILE A 42 -9.84 -4.44 4.62
N LEU A 43 -10.38 -3.24 4.51
CA LEU A 43 -11.08 -2.52 5.57
C LEU A 43 -12.53 -2.29 5.14
N VAL A 44 -13.48 -2.81 5.93
CA VAL A 44 -14.92 -2.67 5.66
C VAL A 44 -15.47 -1.62 6.60
N TYR A 45 -15.93 -0.51 6.02
CA TYR A 45 -16.54 0.59 6.76
C TYR A 45 -18.06 0.59 6.60
N HIS A 46 -18.76 0.84 7.70
CA HIS A 46 -20.19 1.08 7.74
C HIS A 46 -20.45 2.52 8.16
N LYS A 47 -21.21 3.26 7.35
CA LYS A 47 -21.60 4.63 7.67
C LYS A 47 -22.99 4.65 8.26
N ASN A 48 -23.07 4.75 9.57
CA ASN A 48 -24.34 4.86 10.26
C ASN A 48 -24.96 6.25 10.03
N ILE A 49 -26.23 6.31 9.66
CA ILE A 49 -26.92 7.59 9.41
C ILE A 49 -27.09 8.41 10.71
N GLN A 50 -27.15 7.74 11.87
CA GLN A 50 -27.34 8.36 13.17
C GLN A 50 -26.05 8.96 13.74
N PHE A 51 -24.90 8.38 13.40
CA PHE A 51 -23.61 8.76 13.94
C PHE A 51 -22.72 9.36 12.84
N LYS A 52 -22.09 10.50 13.12
CA LYS A 52 -21.33 11.26 12.11
C LYS A 52 -19.91 10.74 11.88
N TYR A 53 -19.69 9.43 11.98
CA TYR A 53 -18.41 8.80 11.76
C TYR A 53 -18.57 7.48 11.00
N ASP A 54 -17.51 7.07 10.30
CA ASP A 54 -17.45 5.81 9.59
C ASP A 54 -16.93 4.73 10.55
N GLU A 55 -17.74 3.69 10.78
CA GLU A 55 -17.43 2.59 11.67
C GLU A 55 -16.60 1.54 10.93
N LEU A 56 -15.43 1.16 11.45
CA LEU A 56 -14.69 -0.01 10.94
C LEU A 56 -15.36 -1.29 11.46
N VAL A 57 -16.10 -1.98 10.60
CA VAL A 57 -16.88 -3.17 10.97
C VAL A 57 -16.22 -4.48 10.54
N GLY A 58 -15.14 -4.41 9.76
CA GLY A 58 -14.39 -5.59 9.35
C GLY A 58 -12.96 -5.28 8.92
N VAL A 59 -12.04 -6.18 9.25
CA VAL A 59 -10.63 -6.12 8.86
C VAL A 59 -10.20 -7.49 8.40
N ARG A 60 -9.56 -7.56 7.23
CA ARG A 60 -8.97 -8.80 6.73
C ARG A 60 -7.65 -8.54 6.04
N LYS A 61 -6.63 -9.32 6.40
CA LYS A 61 -5.35 -9.37 5.70
C LYS A 61 -5.34 -10.57 4.76
N LEU A 62 -4.94 -10.38 3.52
CA LEU A 62 -4.76 -11.44 2.51
C LEU A 62 -3.33 -11.38 1.99
N SER A 63 -2.75 -12.53 1.69
CA SER A 63 -1.45 -12.64 1.02
C SER A 63 -1.57 -13.58 -0.16
N ASN A 64 -0.88 -13.26 -1.26
CA ASN A 64 -0.85 -14.10 -2.45
C ASN A 64 -0.05 -15.40 -2.24
N VAL A 65 0.68 -15.55 -1.14
CA VAL A 65 1.42 -16.77 -0.76
C VAL A 65 0.48 -17.92 -0.34
N GLY A 66 -0.78 -17.59 0.00
CA GLY A 66 -1.76 -18.55 0.54
C GLY A 66 -2.80 -19.06 -0.46
N GLN A 67 -2.63 -18.84 -1.77
CA GLN A 67 -3.51 -19.37 -2.83
C GLN A 67 -2.80 -20.40 -3.71
#